data_AF-A0A537AJ00-F1
#
_entry.id   AF-A0A537AJ00-F1
#
_cell.length_a   1.000
_cell.length_b   1.000
_cell.length_c   1.000
_cell.angle_alpha   90.00
_cell.angle_beta   90.00
_cell.angle_gamma   90.00
#
_symmetry.space_group_name_H-M   'P 1'
#
loop_
_entity.id
_entity.type
_entity.pdbx_description
1 polymer ?
#
loop_
_entity_poly.entity_id
_entity_poly.type
_entity_poly.pdbx_seq_one_letter_code
_entity_poly.pdbx_strand_id
1 'polypeptide(L)' 'MQNAELLQKLKQVEDNAWMLFSELPPWVARTRALHVFLDAKELKSRLENLAPPLPTELPR' A
#
# COMPACT_ATOMS: atom_id res chain seq x y z
N MET A 1 -6.45 -3.13 15.97
CA MET A 1 -7.49 -3.13 14.91
C MET A 1 -7.25 -2.05 13.85
N GLN A 2 -6.93 -0.79 14.22
CA GLN A 2 -6.74 0.32 13.26
C GLN A 2 -5.63 0.10 12.21
N ASN A 3 -4.50 -0.54 12.56
CA ASN A 3 -3.42 -0.78 11.59
C ASN A 3 -3.80 -1.76 10.46
N ALA A 4 -4.61 -2.78 10.75
CA ALA A 4 -5.04 -3.75 9.74
C ALA A 4 -5.98 -3.12 8.70
N GLU A 5 -6.91 -2.28 9.15
CA GLU A 5 -7.80 -1.51 8.27
C GLU A 5 -7.02 -0.51 7.41
N LEU A 6 -6.00 0.14 7.99
CA LEU A 6 -5.14 1.07 7.25
C LEU A 6 -4.30 0.35 6.18
N LEU A 7 -3.72 -0.81 6.50
CA LEU A 7 -2.99 -1.63 5.54
C LEU A 7 -3.89 -2.12 4.40
N GLN A 8 -5.13 -2.50 4.70
CA GLN A 8 -6.10 -2.89 3.68
C GLN A 8 -6.44 -1.72 2.74
N LYS A 9 -6.65 -0.51 3.29
CA LYS A 9 -6.88 0.70 2.49
C LYS A 9 -5.68 1.03 1.60
N LEU A 10 -4.47 0.93 2.13
CA LEU A 10 -3.24 1.19 1.36
C LEU A 10 -3.07 0.18 0.23
N LYS A 11 -3.37 -1.09 0.47
CA LYS A 11 -3.40 -2.12 -0.58
C LYS A 11 -4.39 -1.75 -1.68
N GLN A 12 -5.60 -1.32 -1.32
CA GLN A 12 -6.61 -0.92 -2.30
C GLN A 12 -6.16 0.30 -3.13
N VAL A 13 -5.50 1.28 -2.50
CA VAL A 13 -4.93 2.44 -3.20
C VAL A 13 -3.81 2.02 -4.16
N GLU A 14 -2.94 1.10 -3.74
CA GLU A 14 -1.87 0.54 -4.56
C GLU A 14 -2.44 -0.17 -5.81
N ASP A 15 -3.41 -1.05 -5.62
CA ASP A 15 -4.06 -1.80 -6.71
C ASP A 15 -4.74 -0.85 -7.72
N ASN A 16 -5.49 0.14 -7.22
CA ASN A 16 -6.17 1.13 -8.07
C ASN A 16 -5.19 2.03 -8.83
N ALA A 17 -4.13 2.50 -8.16
CA ALA A 17 -3.13 3.36 -8.78
C ALA A 17 -2.33 2.60 -9.85
N TRP A 18 -2.04 1.32 -9.62
CA TRP A 18 -1.40 0.45 -10.61
C TRP A 18 -2.29 0.20 -11.83
N MET A 19 -3.59 -0.05 -11.63
CA MET A 19 -4.56 -0.16 -12.70
C MET A 19 -4.60 1.11 -13.56
N LEU A 20 -4.76 2.27 -12.92
CA LEU A 20 -4.77 3.57 -13.62
C LEU A 20 -3.46 3.84 -14.36
N PHE A 21 -2.31 3.53 -13.77
CA PHE A 21 -1.02 3.66 -14.45
C PHE A 21 -0.91 2.77 -15.71
N SER A 22 -1.52 1.58 -15.67
CA SER A 22 -1.48 0.60 -16.75
C SER A 22 -2.43 0.95 -17.90
N GLU A 23 -3.59 1.53 -17.58
CA GLU A 23 -4.64 1.85 -18.56
C GLU A 23 -4.51 3.26 -19.15
N LEU A 24 -3.90 4.20 -18.42
CA LEU A 24 -3.79 5.58 -18.89
C LEU A 24 -2.78 5.72 -20.04
N PRO A 25 -3.10 6.52 -21.08
CA PRO A 25 -2.14 6.87 -22.10
C PRO A 25 -0.97 7.69 -21.50
N PRO A 26 0.16 7.85 -22.23
CA PRO A 26 1.31 8.62 -21.76
C PRO A 26 0.93 10.11 -21.59
N TRP A 27 0.48 10.45 -20.39
CA TRP A 27 -0.03 11.77 -20.01
C TRP A 27 0.30 12.01 -18.52
N VAL A 28 0.26 13.27 -18.08
CA VAL A 28 0.54 13.71 -16.68
C VAL A 28 -0.16 12.85 -15.61
N ALA A 29 -1.43 12.50 -15.80
CA ALA A 29 -2.23 11.58 -14.98
C ALA A 29 -1.61 10.17 -14.84
N ARG A 30 -0.97 9.61 -15.87
CA ARG A 30 -0.25 8.34 -15.77
C ARG A 30 0.93 8.47 -14.81
N THR A 31 1.71 9.55 -14.96
CA THR A 31 2.82 9.86 -14.04
C THR A 31 2.32 10.09 -12.61
N ARG A 32 1.17 10.75 -12.44
CA ARG A 32 0.55 10.90 -11.11
C ARG A 32 0.11 9.56 -10.52
N ALA A 33 -0.48 8.67 -11.32
CA ALA A 33 -0.85 7.32 -10.88
C ALA A 33 0.38 6.53 -10.41
N LEU A 34 1.52 6.66 -11.11
CA LEU A 34 2.77 6.05 -10.68
C LEU A 34 3.24 6.59 -9.31
N HIS A 35 3.21 7.90 -9.10
CA HIS A 35 3.60 8.49 -7.81
C HIS A 35 2.69 7.99 -6.67
N VAL A 36 1.37 8.00 -6.87
CA VAL A 36 0.42 7.50 -5.87
C VAL A 36 0.68 6.03 -5.55
N PHE A 37 0.98 5.21 -6.55
CA PHE A 37 1.35 3.80 -6.34
C PHE A 37 2.62 3.67 -5.49
N LEU A 38 3.68 4.42 -5.80
CA LEU A 38 4.95 4.37 -5.07
C LEU A 38 4.78 4.84 -3.63
N ASP A 39 4.06 5.94 -3.41
CA ASP A 39 3.80 6.49 -2.07
C ASP A 39 2.99 5.51 -1.21
N ALA A 40 1.94 4.91 -1.78
CA ALA A 40 1.12 3.93 -1.07
C ALA A 40 1.92 2.68 -0.70
N LYS A 41 2.78 2.20 -1.61
CA LYS A 41 3.66 1.05 -1.38
C LYS A 41 4.69 1.34 -0.29
N GLU A 42 5.32 2.51 -0.32
CA GLU A 42 6.28 2.92 0.72
C GLU A 42 5.60 3.03 2.09
N LEU A 43 4.45 3.71 2.15
CA LEU A 43 3.71 3.89 3.40
C LEU A 43 3.23 2.56 3.99
N LYS A 44 2.76 1.64 3.14
CA LYS A 44 2.39 0.27 3.55
C LYS A 44 3.58 -0.48 4.14
N SER A 45 4.73 -0.47 3.44
CA SER A 45 5.97 -1.09 3.93
C SER A 45 6.40 -0.51 5.28
N ARG A 46 6.35 0.81 5.44
CA ARG A 46 6.68 1.46 6.72
C ARG A 46 5.74 1.03 7.84
N LEU A 47 4.43 0.93 7.56
CA LEU A 47 3.45 0.47 8.55
C LEU A 47 3.60 -1.01 8.90
N GLU A 48 3.94 -1.86 7.94
CA GLU A 48 4.25 -3.27 8.17
C GLU A 48 5.50 -3.44 9.05
N ASN A 49 6.53 -2.61 8.84
CA ASN A 49 7.76 -2.61 9.65
C ASN A 49 7.58 -1.94 11.03
N LEU A 50 6.62 -1.03 11.18
CA LEU A 50 6.27 -0.40 12.45
C LEU A 50 5.30 -1.23 13.29
N ALA A 51 4.60 -2.18 12.67
CA ALA A 51 3.80 -3.15 13.42
C ALA A 51 4.77 -3.98 14.27
N PRO A 52 4.59 -4.04 15.60
CA PRO A 52 5.39 -4.95 16.41
C PRO A 52 5.18 -6.37 15.86
N PRO A 53 6.22 -7.24 15.89
CA PRO A 53 6.02 -8.64 15.58
C PRO A 53 4.86 -9.11 16.45
N LEU A 54 3.80 -9.63 15.82
CA LEU A 54 2.74 -10.32 16.53
C LEU A 54 3.46 -11.24 17.53
N PRO A 55 3.11 -11.20 18.84
CA PRO A 55 3.66 -12.17 19.76
C PRO A 55 3.25 -13.52 19.19
N THR A 56 4.21 -14.21 18.58
CA THR A 56 4.08 -15.60 18.20
C THR A 56 3.76 -16.28 19.51
N GLU A 57 2.49 -16.64 19.70
CA GLU A 57 2.07 -17.48 20.80
C GLU A 57 2.88 -18.79 20.70
N LEU A 58 3.97 -18.86 21.44
CA LEU A 58 4.40 -20.09 22.09
C LEU A 58 3.89 -19.95 23.52
N PRO A 59 2.94 -20.80 23.94
CA PRO A 59 3.41 -22.07 24.50
C PRO A 59 2.46 -23.28 24.30
N ARG A 60 3.05 -24.43 24.01
CA ARG A 60 2.96 -25.59 24.92
C ARG A 60 4.16 -26.49 24.75
#